data_AF-A0A482RHP9-F1
#
_entry.id   AF-A0A482RHP9-F1
#
_cell.length_a   1.000
_cell.length_b   1.000
_cell.length_c   1.000
_cell.angle_alpha   90.00
_cell.angle_beta   90.00
_cell.angle_gamma   90.00
#
_symmetry.space_group_name_H-M   'P 1'
#
loop_
_entity.id
_entity.type
_entity.pdbx_description
1 polymer ?
#
loop_
_entity_poly.entity_id
_entity_poly.type
_entity_poly.pdbx_seq_one_letter_code
_entity_poly.pdbx_strand_id
1 'polypeptide(L)'
;MLVKTLMSLEQAVQTLTPEALRAYPGSYAMEDGSLVLPVLQFYRLMASANVSFETAPTICSMLDVLIDQMAADAGSALQLPTGSSLRAMGVVSKSGGGGVADAGVVAALEFFRDTLTRLFRNRAELLTLGDDYQVVLYVPQASSASTMFSSLRTAVRGRTIGFWCLSPSAAMDDIRRLNVRSIILASGTLSPLASYAAELRLPFPVRLENPHIISNEQVMAAVVRTGMRGESLRSSFERRSDAKYLEDLGYTIAHLLRHIPDGVLVFFPSYTVMDTCVGSWRNMAQGNIIRLMHDAKVRAHANDALPCAHVCTSACEFVRL
;
A
#
# COMPACT_ATOMS: atom_id res chain seq x y z
N MET A 1 -7.34 33.34 -9.22
CA MET A 1 -7.41 32.29 -10.26
C MET A 1 -7.50 30.91 -9.60
N LEU A 2 -6.50 30.48 -8.81
CA LEU A 2 -6.48 29.20 -8.10
C LEU A 2 -7.78 28.83 -7.36
N VAL A 3 -8.32 29.72 -6.53
CA VAL A 3 -9.60 29.47 -5.81
C VAL A 3 -10.77 29.21 -6.75
N LYS A 4 -10.88 29.95 -7.85
CA LYS A 4 -11.94 29.73 -8.86
C LYS A 4 -11.79 28.35 -9.50
N THR A 5 -10.56 27.97 -9.86
CA THR A 5 -10.25 26.65 -10.42
C THR A 5 -10.61 25.52 -9.48
N LEU A 6 -10.26 25.63 -8.19
CA LEU A 6 -10.60 24.61 -7.19
C LEU A 6 -12.11 24.49 -6.98
N MET A 7 -12.83 25.62 -6.93
CA MET A 7 -14.30 25.63 -6.84
C MET A 7 -14.96 25.00 -8.07
N SER A 8 -14.47 25.32 -9.28
CA SER A 8 -14.95 24.72 -10.52
C SER A 8 -14.66 23.22 -10.59
N LEU A 9 -13.50 22.78 -10.10
CA LEU A 9 -13.15 21.37 -10.02
C LEU A 9 -14.07 20.64 -9.02
N GLU A 10 -14.36 21.24 -7.87
CA GLU A 10 -15.29 20.67 -6.91
C GLU A 10 -16.68 20.53 -7.51
N GLN A 11 -17.18 21.55 -8.21
CA GLN A 11 -18.46 21.50 -8.90
C GLN A 11 -18.49 20.43 -10.00
N ALA A 12 -17.40 20.28 -10.77
CA ALA A 12 -17.28 19.22 -11.77
C ALA A 12 -17.29 17.82 -11.13
N VAL A 13 -16.56 17.63 -10.04
CA VAL A 13 -16.55 16.37 -9.26
C VAL A 13 -17.94 16.06 -8.69
N GLN A 14 -18.71 17.07 -8.29
CA GLN A 14 -20.09 16.88 -7.80
C GLN A 14 -21.04 16.28 -8.84
N THR A 15 -20.78 16.49 -10.14
CA THR A 15 -21.60 15.92 -11.23
C THR A 15 -21.32 14.45 -11.51
N LEU A 16 -20.24 13.90 -10.94
CA LEU A 16 -19.87 12.50 -11.15
C LEU A 16 -20.67 11.61 -10.20
N THR A 17 -21.72 10.98 -10.73
CA THR A 17 -22.45 9.91 -10.04
C THR A 17 -22.10 8.54 -10.65
N PRO A 18 -22.31 7.42 -9.92
CA PRO A 18 -22.11 6.08 -10.46
C PRO A 18 -22.87 5.83 -11.78
N GLU A 19 -24.05 6.43 -11.96
CA GLU A 19 -24.83 6.35 -13.19
C GLU A 19 -24.15 7.12 -14.33
N ALA A 20 -23.64 8.33 -14.05
CA ALA A 20 -22.90 9.13 -15.02
C ALA A 20 -21.62 8.44 -15.48
N LEU A 21 -20.99 7.61 -14.63
CA LEU A 21 -19.79 6.85 -14.99
C LEU A 21 -20.02 5.80 -16.07
N ARG A 22 -21.24 5.27 -16.24
CA ARG A 22 -21.53 4.27 -17.28
C ARG A 22 -21.32 4.82 -18.70
N ALA A 23 -21.35 6.14 -18.87
CA ALA A 23 -21.05 6.79 -20.13
C ALA A 23 -19.55 6.83 -20.47
N TYR A 24 -18.67 6.46 -19.53
CA TYR A 24 -17.23 6.56 -19.66
C TYR A 24 -16.55 5.18 -19.61
N PRO A 25 -15.97 4.71 -20.73
CA PRO A 25 -15.26 3.44 -20.77
C PRO A 25 -14.08 3.42 -19.79
N GLY A 26 -13.94 2.33 -19.04
CA GLY A 26 -12.87 2.14 -18.06
C GLY A 26 -13.11 2.78 -16.69
N SER A 27 -14.24 3.49 -16.50
CA SER A 27 -14.64 4.03 -15.21
C SER A 27 -15.57 3.05 -14.46
N TYR A 28 -15.43 2.96 -13.14
CA TYR A 28 -16.30 2.11 -12.31
C TYR A 28 -16.43 2.66 -10.89
N ALA A 29 -17.49 2.25 -10.18
CA ALA A 29 -17.68 2.55 -8.77
C ALA A 29 -17.26 1.35 -7.90
N MET A 30 -16.56 1.60 -6.82
CA MET A 30 -16.21 0.62 -5.80
C MET A 30 -17.38 0.41 -4.82
N GLU A 31 -17.36 -0.69 -4.07
CA GLU A 31 -18.38 -1.00 -3.06
C GLU A 31 -18.50 0.07 -1.97
N ASP A 32 -17.42 0.79 -1.67
CA ASP A 32 -17.41 1.88 -0.68
C ASP A 32 -17.91 3.23 -1.25
N GLY A 33 -18.40 3.24 -2.49
CA GLY A 33 -18.89 4.44 -3.18
C GLY A 33 -17.81 5.29 -3.84
N SER A 34 -16.53 4.89 -3.74
CA SER A 34 -15.44 5.57 -4.46
C SER A 34 -15.58 5.39 -5.97
N LEU A 35 -15.24 6.42 -6.73
CA LEU A 35 -15.30 6.42 -8.19
C LEU A 35 -13.90 6.30 -8.77
N VAL A 36 -13.66 5.30 -9.62
CA VAL A 36 -12.39 5.11 -10.32
C VAL A 36 -12.54 5.60 -11.75
N LEU A 37 -11.59 6.44 -12.18
CA LEU A 37 -11.55 7.09 -13.48
C LEU A 37 -10.20 6.83 -14.17
N PRO A 38 -10.20 6.56 -15.49
CA PRO A 38 -9.00 6.65 -16.30
C PRO A 38 -8.43 8.07 -16.27
N VAL A 39 -7.10 8.19 -16.34
CA VAL A 39 -6.39 9.48 -16.35
C VAL A 39 -6.92 10.44 -17.42
N LEU A 40 -7.23 9.93 -18.61
CA LEU A 40 -7.74 10.76 -19.71
C LEU A 40 -9.12 11.36 -19.40
N GLN A 41 -9.97 10.66 -18.64
CA GLN A 41 -11.26 11.20 -18.21
C GLN A 41 -11.08 12.25 -17.13
N PHE A 42 -10.16 12.01 -16.20
CA PHE A 42 -9.80 13.03 -15.21
C PHE A 42 -9.24 14.29 -15.88
N TYR A 43 -8.41 14.16 -16.91
CA TYR A 43 -7.96 15.30 -17.71
C TYR A 43 -9.13 16.10 -18.32
N ARG A 44 -10.15 15.43 -18.87
CA ARG A 44 -11.35 16.10 -19.41
C ARG A 44 -12.14 16.83 -18.33
N LEU A 45 -12.24 16.24 -17.14
CA LEU A 45 -12.85 16.87 -15.97
C LEU A 45 -12.09 18.14 -15.59
N MET A 46 -10.76 18.06 -15.51
CA MET A 46 -9.88 19.19 -15.24
C MET A 46 -10.01 20.30 -16.30
N ALA A 47 -10.13 19.92 -17.58
CA ALA A 47 -10.37 20.86 -18.67
C ALA A 47 -11.70 21.61 -18.52
N SER A 48 -12.76 20.94 -18.05
CA SER A 48 -14.04 21.59 -17.73
C SER A 48 -13.93 22.62 -16.60
N ALA A 49 -12.96 22.45 -15.69
CA ALA A 49 -12.60 23.40 -14.64
C ALA A 49 -11.55 24.45 -15.08
N ASN A 50 -11.33 24.61 -16.39
CA ASN A 50 -10.37 25.54 -16.99
C ASN A 50 -8.90 25.23 -16.65
N VAL A 51 -8.58 23.95 -16.39
CA VAL A 51 -7.21 23.45 -16.24
C VAL A 51 -6.80 22.74 -17.53
N SER A 52 -5.92 23.37 -18.28
CA SER A 52 -5.40 22.92 -19.58
C SER A 52 -3.87 22.94 -19.57
N PHE A 53 -3.25 22.45 -20.66
CA PHE A 53 -1.79 22.56 -20.86
C PHE A 53 -1.28 24.01 -20.83
N GLU A 54 -2.13 25.00 -21.11
CA GLU A 54 -1.77 26.42 -21.11
C GLU A 54 -1.91 27.04 -19.71
N THR A 55 -2.92 26.63 -18.94
CA THR A 55 -3.19 27.20 -17.60
C THR A 55 -2.49 26.47 -16.47
N ALA A 56 -2.16 25.18 -16.65
CA ALA A 56 -1.53 24.35 -15.63
C ALA A 56 -0.17 24.88 -15.13
N PRO A 57 0.75 25.38 -15.99
CA PRO A 57 2.02 25.96 -15.51
C PRO A 57 1.80 27.14 -14.56
N THR A 58 0.86 28.03 -14.90
CA THR A 58 0.48 29.17 -14.05
C THR A 58 -0.10 28.71 -12.71
N ILE A 59 -0.96 27.68 -12.73
CA ILE A 59 -1.54 27.09 -11.51
C ILE A 59 -0.41 26.49 -10.63
N CYS A 60 0.55 25.79 -11.23
CA CYS A 60 1.68 25.22 -10.50
C CYS A 60 2.53 26.32 -9.84
N SER A 61 2.85 27.39 -10.56
CA SER A 61 3.57 28.53 -9.98
C SER A 61 2.81 29.22 -8.84
N MET A 62 1.47 29.30 -8.93
CA MET A 62 0.65 29.79 -7.81
C MET A 62 0.68 28.84 -6.60
N LEU A 63 0.70 27.53 -6.84
CA LEU A 63 0.83 26.53 -5.78
C LEU A 63 2.21 26.59 -5.12
N ASP A 64 3.28 26.76 -5.90
CA ASP A 64 4.65 26.90 -5.38
C ASP A 64 4.75 28.10 -4.41
N VAL A 65 4.23 29.26 -4.81
CA VAL A 65 4.20 30.46 -3.94
C VAL A 65 3.40 30.20 -2.66
N LEU A 66 2.25 29.52 -2.75
CA LEU A 66 1.42 29.21 -1.59
C LEU A 66 2.13 28.22 -0.64
N ILE A 67 2.76 27.18 -1.20
CA ILE A 67 3.54 26.18 -0.46
C ILE A 67 4.70 26.86 0.27
N ASP A 68 5.45 27.73 -0.40
CA ASP A 68 6.58 28.46 0.19
C ASP A 68 6.13 29.39 1.32
N GLN A 69 5.00 30.09 1.15
CA GLN A 69 4.41 30.94 2.18
C GLN A 69 3.99 30.13 3.41
N MET A 70 3.27 29.03 3.22
CA MET A 70 2.83 28.17 4.32
C MET A 70 4.02 27.48 5.02
N ALA A 71 5.04 27.06 4.26
CA ALA A 71 6.25 26.48 4.82
C ALA A 71 7.07 27.50 5.64
N ALA A 72 7.11 28.76 5.20
CA ALA A 72 7.75 29.85 5.94
C ALA A 72 7.00 30.17 7.26
N ASP A 73 5.67 30.19 7.23
CA ASP A 73 4.83 30.43 8.41
C ASP A 73 4.90 29.27 9.43
N ALA A 74 5.05 28.03 8.95
CA ALA A 74 5.31 26.85 9.78
C ALA A 74 6.75 26.79 10.35
N GLY A 75 7.67 27.58 9.79
CA GLY A 75 9.12 27.54 10.02
C GLY A 75 9.64 28.00 11.39
N SER A 76 8.83 28.00 12.44
CA SER A 76 9.31 28.18 13.83
C SER A 76 9.46 26.87 14.62
N ALA A 77 9.12 25.70 14.06
CA ALA A 77 9.49 24.42 14.66
C ALA A 77 9.56 23.29 13.62
N LEU A 78 10.63 22.49 13.70
CA LEU A 78 10.88 21.17 13.09
C LEU A 78 11.68 21.13 11.77
N GLN A 79 12.98 20.87 11.91
CA GLN A 79 13.74 20.08 10.95
C GLN A 79 13.35 18.60 11.11
N LEU A 80 12.93 17.96 10.01
CA LEU A 80 12.79 16.50 9.90
C LEU A 80 13.66 15.98 8.75
N PRO A 81 14.23 14.77 8.89
CA PRO A 81 15.35 14.32 8.09
C PRO A 81 14.97 14.02 6.64
N THR A 82 15.89 14.38 5.76
CA THR A 82 15.90 14.09 4.34
C THR A 82 15.97 12.56 4.14
N GLY A 83 14.89 11.98 3.63
CA GLY A 83 14.86 10.59 3.18
C GLY A 83 13.72 9.78 3.80
N SER A 84 12.62 9.63 3.05
CA SER A 84 11.80 8.42 3.06
C SER A 84 10.68 8.53 2.04
N SER A 85 10.38 7.39 1.43
CA SER A 85 9.31 7.07 0.48
C SER A 85 7.88 7.35 0.99
N LEU A 86 7.71 8.16 2.02
CA LEU A 86 6.45 8.45 2.72
C LEU A 86 5.75 9.73 2.23
N ARG A 87 6.38 10.55 1.38
CA ARG A 87 5.66 11.67 0.72
C ARG A 87 4.53 11.19 -0.19
N ALA A 88 4.57 9.93 -0.65
CA ALA A 88 3.57 9.34 -1.55
C ALA A 88 2.33 8.77 -0.84
N MET A 89 2.31 8.72 0.49
CA MET A 89 1.14 8.31 1.27
C MET A 89 0.92 9.37 2.33
N GLY A 90 -0.10 10.21 2.16
CA GLY A 90 -0.51 11.25 3.12
C GLY A 90 -0.98 10.68 4.46
N VAL A 91 -0.07 10.03 5.18
CA VAL A 91 -0.27 9.48 6.52
C VAL A 91 -0.18 10.66 7.49
N VAL A 92 -1.36 11.22 7.81
CA VAL A 92 -1.52 12.11 8.96
C VAL A 92 -1.41 11.25 10.21
N SER A 93 -0.24 11.23 10.85
CA SER A 93 -0.10 10.66 12.18
C SER A 93 -0.69 11.62 13.21
N LYS A 94 -1.64 11.14 14.02
CA LYS A 94 -2.19 11.90 15.15
C LYS A 94 -1.18 11.90 16.31
N SER A 95 -0.64 13.07 16.62
CA SER A 95 -0.31 13.43 18.00
C SER A 95 -0.58 14.93 18.19
N GLY A 96 -1.33 15.27 19.24
CA GLY A 96 -1.88 16.61 19.47
C GLY A 96 -0.84 17.72 19.54
N GLY A 97 -1.27 18.92 19.11
CA GLY A 97 -0.49 20.16 19.07
C GLY A 97 -0.60 20.83 17.71
N GLY A 98 -1.05 22.09 17.66
CA GLY A 98 -1.47 22.83 16.47
C GLY A 98 -0.45 23.06 15.35
N GLY A 99 0.70 22.39 15.33
CA GLY A 99 1.70 22.45 14.24
C GLY A 99 1.58 21.33 13.20
N VAL A 100 0.93 20.20 13.53
CA VAL A 100 0.89 19.01 12.64
C VAL A 100 -0.13 19.18 11.50
N ALA A 101 -1.15 20.02 11.68
CA ALA A 101 -2.18 20.27 10.67
C ALA A 101 -1.62 20.99 9.44
N ASP A 102 -0.64 21.89 9.62
CA ASP A 102 -0.11 22.73 8.55
C ASP A 102 0.84 21.95 7.63
N ALA A 103 1.71 21.11 8.21
CA ALA A 103 2.60 20.22 7.47
C ALA A 103 1.84 19.22 6.57
N GLY A 104 0.67 18.73 7.03
CA GLY A 104 -0.18 17.85 6.24
C GLY A 104 -0.82 18.54 5.02
N VAL A 105 -1.21 19.81 5.16
CA VAL A 105 -1.76 20.60 4.06
C VAL A 105 -0.68 20.94 3.05
N VAL A 106 0.51 21.34 3.51
CA VAL A 106 1.67 21.60 2.64
C VAL A 106 2.00 20.36 1.80
N ALA A 107 2.11 19.18 2.43
CA ALA A 107 2.38 17.93 1.70
C ALA A 107 1.28 17.58 0.68
N ALA A 108 0.01 17.85 0.99
CA ALA A 108 -1.09 17.64 0.06
C ALA A 108 -1.04 18.60 -1.15
N LEU A 109 -0.65 19.86 -0.92
CA LEU A 109 -0.45 20.84 -1.99
C LEU A 109 0.75 20.50 -2.86
N GLU A 110 1.87 20.07 -2.27
CA GLU A 110 3.03 19.55 -3.00
C GLU A 110 2.63 18.39 -3.90
N PHE A 111 1.89 17.41 -3.35
CA PHE A 111 1.40 16.26 -4.10
C PHE A 111 0.48 16.66 -5.26
N PHE A 112 -0.43 17.61 -5.02
CA PHE A 112 -1.34 18.12 -6.06
C PHE A 112 -0.56 18.84 -7.17
N ARG A 113 0.41 19.69 -6.81
CA ARG A 113 1.31 20.39 -7.74
C ARG A 113 2.09 19.39 -8.60
N ASP A 114 2.69 18.38 -7.98
CA ASP A 114 3.45 17.35 -8.69
C ASP A 114 2.56 16.53 -9.62
N THR A 115 1.33 16.22 -9.20
CA THR A 115 0.32 15.53 -10.02
C THR A 115 -0.06 16.35 -11.24
N LEU A 116 -0.32 17.66 -11.08
CA LEU A 116 -0.58 18.56 -12.21
C LEU A 116 0.62 18.64 -13.15
N THR A 117 1.82 18.76 -12.60
CA THR A 117 3.06 18.82 -13.39
C THR A 117 3.24 17.56 -14.24
N ARG A 118 2.89 16.39 -13.71
CA ARG A 118 2.92 15.11 -14.46
C ARG A 118 1.81 15.05 -15.51
N LEU A 119 0.56 15.34 -15.14
CA LEU A 119 -0.60 15.28 -16.04
C LEU A 119 -0.46 16.24 -17.24
N PHE A 120 0.09 17.42 -17.01
CA PHE A 120 0.18 18.49 -18.00
C PHE A 120 1.59 18.68 -18.56
N ARG A 121 2.50 17.71 -18.38
CA ARG A 121 3.87 17.80 -18.91
C ARG A 121 3.88 17.91 -20.44
N ASN A 122 3.25 16.96 -21.12
CA ASN A 122 2.99 17.03 -22.56
C ASN A 122 1.86 16.08 -22.97
N ARG A 123 1.31 16.30 -24.18
CA ARG A 123 0.15 15.55 -24.70
C ARG A 123 0.46 14.09 -25.00
N ALA A 124 1.69 13.77 -25.40
CA ALA A 124 2.07 12.38 -25.72
C ALA A 124 2.18 11.53 -24.45
N GLU A 125 2.80 12.06 -23.40
CA GLU A 125 2.94 11.41 -22.09
C GLU A 125 1.60 11.27 -21.37
N LEU A 126 0.65 12.21 -21.55
CA LEU A 126 -0.69 12.07 -20.98
C LEU A 126 -1.39 10.80 -21.46
N LEU A 127 -1.19 10.41 -22.73
CA LEU A 127 -1.80 9.21 -23.30
C LEU A 127 -1.20 7.93 -22.71
N THR A 128 0.11 7.92 -22.43
CA THR A 128 0.80 6.78 -21.80
C THR A 128 0.58 6.72 -20.29
N LEU A 129 0.27 7.85 -19.65
CA LEU A 129 0.04 7.91 -18.21
C LEU A 129 -1.17 7.08 -17.76
N GLY A 130 -2.14 6.87 -18.66
CA GLY A 130 -3.31 6.01 -18.42
C GLY A 130 -2.98 4.52 -18.24
N ASP A 131 -1.82 4.07 -18.73
CA ASP A 131 -1.35 2.69 -18.54
C ASP A 131 -0.79 2.46 -17.13
N ASP A 132 -0.34 3.54 -16.48
CA ASP A 132 0.40 3.50 -15.22
C ASP A 132 -0.38 4.06 -14.04
N TYR A 133 -1.40 4.88 -14.29
CA TYR A 133 -2.12 5.58 -13.24
C TYR A 133 -3.63 5.48 -13.39
N GLN A 134 -4.30 5.52 -12.25
CA GLN A 134 -5.74 5.69 -12.14
C GLN A 134 -6.08 6.81 -11.16
N VAL A 135 -7.21 7.46 -11.39
CA VAL A 135 -7.71 8.51 -10.50
C VAL A 135 -8.89 7.98 -9.72
N VAL A 136 -8.82 8.08 -8.40
CA VAL A 136 -9.87 7.64 -7.49
C VAL A 136 -10.47 8.84 -6.79
N LEU A 137 -11.77 9.07 -6.98
CA LEU A 137 -12.53 10.09 -6.28
C LEU A 137 -13.26 9.43 -5.12
N TYR A 138 -12.80 9.71 -3.92
CA TYR A 138 -13.48 9.28 -2.71
C TYR A 138 -14.60 10.27 -2.38
N VAL A 139 -15.82 9.75 -2.33
CA VAL A 139 -17.00 10.48 -1.86
C VAL A 139 -17.33 9.93 -0.47
N PRO A 140 -17.14 10.71 0.62
CA PRO A 140 -17.44 10.22 1.95
C PRO A 140 -18.92 9.86 2.08
N GLN A 141 -19.21 8.56 2.23
CA GLN A 141 -20.53 8.10 2.62
C GLN A 141 -20.68 8.19 4.15
N ALA A 142 -21.86 8.62 4.61
CA ALA A 142 -22.16 8.84 6.03
C ALA A 142 -22.16 7.56 6.89
N SER A 143 -22.06 6.38 6.29
CA SER A 143 -22.13 5.11 7.00
C SER A 143 -21.70 3.94 6.09
N SER A 144 -20.44 3.49 6.15
CA SER A 144 -20.13 2.05 6.12
C SER A 144 -18.63 1.75 6.29
N ALA A 145 -18.39 0.75 7.14
CA ALA A 145 -17.33 -0.26 7.17
C ALA A 145 -15.85 0.08 6.83
N SER A 146 -15.00 -0.43 7.72
CA SER A 146 -13.55 -0.48 7.68
C SER A 146 -12.98 -1.06 6.38
N THR A 147 -12.56 -0.18 5.47
CA THR A 147 -11.61 -0.52 4.38
C THR A 147 -10.17 -0.40 4.90
N MET A 148 -9.25 -1.16 4.28
CA MET A 148 -7.80 -1.24 4.57
C MET A 148 -7.06 0.12 4.66
N PHE A 149 -7.68 1.21 4.21
CA PHE A 149 -7.13 2.58 4.23
C PHE A 149 -7.76 3.50 5.30
N SER A 150 -8.48 2.99 6.30
CA SER A 150 -9.13 3.81 7.34
C SER A 150 -8.17 4.72 8.11
N SER A 151 -6.91 4.34 8.25
CA SER A 151 -5.87 5.13 8.92
C SER A 151 -5.47 6.40 8.16
N LEU A 152 -5.74 6.49 6.84
CA LEU A 152 -5.60 7.72 6.04
C LEU A 152 -6.85 8.62 6.13
N ARG A 153 -7.99 8.08 6.61
CA ARG A 153 -9.33 8.69 6.45
C ARG A 153 -9.77 9.53 7.66
N THR A 154 -8.98 9.63 8.72
CA THR A 154 -9.49 10.12 10.02
C THR A 154 -9.45 11.64 10.23
N ALA A 155 -9.06 12.45 9.23
CA ALA A 155 -8.90 13.90 9.43
C ALA A 155 -9.57 14.83 8.39
N VAL A 156 -9.98 14.35 7.21
CA VAL A 156 -10.51 15.24 6.15
C VAL A 156 -12.01 15.05 5.97
N ARG A 157 -12.82 16.01 6.43
CA ARG A 157 -14.29 16.07 6.20
C ARG A 157 -14.62 16.57 4.78
N GLY A 158 -14.02 15.98 3.76
CA GLY A 158 -14.16 16.41 2.36
C GLY A 158 -13.96 15.28 1.35
N ARG A 159 -14.32 15.54 0.10
CA ARG A 159 -14.02 14.63 -1.01
C ARG A 159 -12.51 14.54 -1.19
N THR A 160 -11.98 13.34 -1.44
CA THR A 160 -10.54 13.13 -1.65
C THR A 160 -10.30 12.68 -3.08
N ILE A 161 -9.28 13.26 -3.72
CA ILE A 161 -8.79 12.82 -5.03
C ILE A 161 -7.51 12.03 -4.78
N GLY A 162 -7.52 10.75 -5.11
CA GLY A 162 -6.37 9.86 -5.12
C GLY A 162 -5.81 9.74 -6.53
N PHE A 163 -4.50 9.90 -6.67
CA PHE A 163 -3.78 9.61 -7.90
C PHE A 163 -2.96 8.33 -7.69
N TRP A 164 -3.49 7.19 -8.12
CA TRP A 164 -2.93 5.88 -7.82
C TRP A 164 -1.97 5.47 -8.92
N CYS A 165 -0.71 5.27 -8.54
CA CYS A 165 0.30 4.67 -9.41
C CYS A 165 0.16 3.14 -9.34
N LEU A 166 -0.20 2.52 -10.46
CA LEU A 166 -0.39 1.09 -10.62
C LEU A 166 0.85 0.40 -11.19
N SER A 167 1.82 1.17 -11.68
CA SER A 167 3.06 0.64 -12.24
C SER A 167 4.29 1.22 -11.55
N PRO A 168 5.20 0.37 -11.00
CA PRO A 168 6.45 0.86 -10.44
C PRO A 168 7.41 1.42 -11.51
N SER A 169 7.16 1.16 -12.80
CA SER A 169 7.98 1.70 -13.89
C SER A 169 7.96 3.22 -13.93
N ALA A 170 6.87 3.86 -13.50
CA ALA A 170 6.77 5.32 -13.53
C ALA A 170 7.84 5.98 -12.65
N ALA A 171 8.11 5.42 -11.46
CA ALA A 171 9.18 5.89 -10.59
C ALA A 171 10.57 5.58 -11.17
N MET A 172 10.72 4.40 -11.78
CA MET A 172 11.97 4.01 -12.44
C MET A 172 12.31 4.89 -13.65
N ASP A 173 11.31 5.31 -14.42
CA ASP A 173 11.47 6.24 -15.52
C ASP A 173 11.90 7.63 -15.05
N ASP A 174 11.39 8.09 -13.91
CA ASP A 174 11.85 9.33 -13.30
C ASP A 174 13.33 9.25 -12.91
N ILE A 175 13.76 8.15 -12.27
CA ILE A 175 15.17 7.91 -11.95
C ILE A 175 16.03 7.89 -13.22
N ARG A 176 15.55 7.23 -14.28
CA ARG A 176 16.24 7.19 -15.58
C ARG A 176 16.40 8.59 -16.19
N ARG A 177 15.39 9.46 -16.06
CA ARG A 177 15.43 10.85 -16.56
C ARG A 177 16.43 11.73 -15.82
N LEU A 178 16.79 11.39 -14.57
CA LEU A 178 17.86 12.08 -13.84
C LEU A 178 19.26 11.81 -14.41
N ASN A 179 19.38 11.04 -15.50
CA ASN A 179 20.63 10.73 -16.17
C ASN A 179 21.67 10.08 -15.22
N VAL A 180 21.19 9.20 -14.35
CA VAL A 180 22.04 8.43 -13.44
C VAL A 180 22.99 7.52 -14.24
N ARG A 181 24.23 7.39 -13.78
CA ARG A 181 25.26 6.58 -14.47
C ARG A 181 24.91 5.09 -14.51
N SER A 182 24.37 4.55 -13.41
CA SER A 182 24.07 3.13 -13.26
C SER A 182 23.02 2.89 -12.18
N ILE A 183 22.12 1.94 -12.41
CA ILE A 183 21.18 1.42 -11.43
C ILE A 183 21.55 -0.04 -11.17
N ILE A 184 21.85 -0.39 -9.93
CA ILE A 184 22.19 -1.76 -9.52
C ILE A 184 21.10 -2.23 -8.56
N LEU A 185 20.39 -3.29 -8.95
CA LEU A 185 19.40 -3.95 -8.12
C LEU A 185 20.00 -5.28 -7.61
N ALA A 186 20.13 -5.40 -6.29
CA ALA A 186 20.68 -6.58 -5.64
C ALA A 186 19.79 -7.02 -4.48
N SER A 187 19.39 -8.29 -4.47
CA SER A 187 18.72 -8.92 -3.34
C SER A 187 18.90 -10.44 -3.42
N GLY A 188 18.88 -11.10 -2.26
CA GLY A 188 19.03 -12.55 -2.15
C GLY A 188 17.78 -13.34 -2.54
N THR A 189 16.64 -12.67 -2.77
CA THR A 189 15.34 -13.32 -3.06
C THR A 189 14.73 -12.87 -4.39
N LEU A 190 15.47 -12.14 -5.23
CA LEU A 190 14.99 -11.69 -6.54
C LEU A 190 14.99 -12.85 -7.54
N SER A 191 13.86 -13.54 -7.63
CA SER A 191 13.61 -14.53 -8.69
C SER A 191 12.11 -14.58 -9.00
N PRO A 192 11.70 -14.73 -10.28
CA PRO A 192 12.52 -14.78 -11.49
C PRO A 192 12.87 -13.37 -12.03
N LEU A 193 14.13 -13.13 -12.41
CA LEU A 193 14.61 -11.81 -12.87
C LEU A 193 13.88 -11.26 -14.11
N ALA A 194 13.32 -12.13 -14.95
CA ALA A 194 12.53 -11.71 -16.10
C ALA A 194 11.24 -10.98 -15.70
N SER A 195 10.57 -11.41 -14.62
CA SER A 195 9.35 -10.77 -14.13
C SER A 195 9.66 -9.37 -13.58
N TYR A 196 10.70 -9.26 -12.75
CA TYR A 196 11.14 -7.96 -12.21
C TYR A 196 11.52 -6.97 -13.31
N ALA A 197 12.24 -7.42 -14.33
CA ALA A 197 12.60 -6.58 -15.46
C ALA A 197 11.37 -6.08 -16.24
N ALA A 198 10.37 -6.96 -16.44
CA ALA A 198 9.13 -6.61 -17.11
C ALA A 198 8.30 -5.61 -16.30
N GLU A 199 8.17 -5.83 -14.99
CA GLU A 199 7.38 -5.00 -14.07
C GLU A 199 7.98 -3.59 -13.91
N LEU A 200 9.30 -3.50 -13.81
CA LEU A 200 10.00 -2.21 -13.71
C LEU A 200 10.13 -1.49 -15.07
N ARG A 201 9.82 -2.16 -16.17
CA ARG A 201 10.03 -1.71 -17.57
C ARG A 201 11.41 -1.11 -17.84
N LEU A 202 12.43 -1.57 -17.13
CA LEU A 202 13.82 -1.15 -17.30
C LEU A 202 14.64 -2.24 -18.02
N PRO A 203 15.55 -1.84 -18.93
CA PRO A 203 16.51 -2.76 -19.49
C PRO A 203 17.55 -3.13 -18.43
N PHE A 204 17.53 -4.39 -17.97
CA PHE A 204 18.61 -4.98 -17.19
C PHE A 204 19.48 -5.85 -18.11
N PRO A 205 20.50 -5.28 -18.80
CA PRO A 205 21.35 -6.02 -19.73
C PRO A 205 22.29 -6.99 -18.99
N VAL A 206 22.69 -6.65 -17.77
CA VAL A 206 23.47 -7.52 -16.90
C VAL A 206 22.52 -8.13 -15.88
N ARG A 207 22.40 -9.47 -15.91
CA ARG A 207 21.57 -10.25 -14.98
C ARG A 207 22.41 -11.39 -14.44
N LEU A 208 22.41 -11.55 -13.13
CA LEU A 208 23.13 -12.61 -12.44
C LEU A 208 22.18 -13.24 -11.43
N GLU A 209 21.87 -14.52 -11.64
CA GLU A 209 21.14 -15.35 -10.68
C GLU A 209 22.08 -16.50 -10.32
N ASN A 210 22.61 -16.46 -9.10
CA ASN A 210 23.54 -17.48 -8.63
C ASN A 210 22.76 -18.69 -8.11
N PRO A 211 23.26 -19.92 -8.32
CA PRO A 211 22.68 -21.09 -7.67
C PRO A 211 22.77 -20.93 -6.16
N HIS A 212 21.86 -21.62 -5.46
CA HIS A 212 21.85 -21.66 -4.00
C HIS A 212 23.19 -22.22 -3.48
N ILE A 213 23.85 -21.47 -2.60
CA ILE A 213 25.19 -21.82 -2.08
C ILE A 213 25.10 -22.88 -0.97
N ILE A 214 23.95 -22.97 -0.31
CA ILE A 214 23.73 -23.86 0.83
C ILE A 214 23.29 -25.24 0.31
N SER A 215 23.87 -26.28 0.89
CA SER A 215 23.61 -27.67 0.56
C SER A 215 22.23 -28.15 1.07
N ASN A 216 21.68 -29.21 0.47
CA ASN A 216 20.35 -29.74 0.84
C ASN A 216 20.32 -30.29 2.27
N GLU A 217 21.48 -30.62 2.84
CA GLU A 217 21.63 -31.09 4.22
C GLU A 217 21.41 -29.96 5.24
N GLN A 218 21.53 -28.71 4.81
CA GLN A 218 21.42 -27.54 5.68
C GLN A 218 20.04 -26.88 5.63
N VAL A 219 19.27 -27.07 4.55
CA VAL A 219 17.93 -26.50 4.38
C VAL A 219 17.00 -27.49 3.68
N MET A 220 15.86 -27.75 4.29
CA MET A 220 14.78 -28.53 3.69
C MET A 220 13.56 -27.64 3.45
N ALA A 221 13.13 -27.52 2.18
CA ALA A 221 11.88 -26.88 1.81
C ALA A 221 10.85 -27.96 1.45
N ALA A 222 9.67 -27.92 2.09
CA ALA A 222 8.61 -28.90 1.88
C ALA A 222 7.24 -28.22 1.84
N VAL A 223 6.31 -28.79 1.06
CA VAL A 223 4.92 -28.34 0.98
C VAL A 223 4.02 -29.33 1.71
N VAL A 224 3.45 -28.91 2.84
CA VAL A 224 2.48 -29.70 3.60
C VAL A 224 1.08 -29.39 3.08
N ARG A 225 0.47 -30.33 2.36
CA ARG A 225 -0.85 -30.13 1.70
C ARG A 225 -2.04 -30.57 2.55
N THR A 226 -1.79 -31.48 3.49
CA THR A 226 -2.82 -32.15 4.29
C THR A 226 -2.38 -32.16 5.74
N GLY A 227 -3.28 -31.80 6.64
CA GLY A 227 -3.03 -31.79 8.07
C GLY A 227 -3.08 -33.19 8.69
N MET A 228 -2.78 -33.25 9.98
CA MET A 228 -2.75 -34.50 10.74
C MET A 228 -4.10 -35.24 10.79
N ARG A 229 -5.21 -34.51 10.64
CA ARG A 229 -6.58 -35.04 10.69
C ARG A 229 -7.15 -35.27 9.29
N GLY A 230 -6.34 -35.08 8.24
CA GLY A 230 -6.72 -35.32 6.85
C GLY A 230 -7.36 -34.12 6.16
N GLU A 231 -7.46 -32.96 6.81
CA GLU A 231 -8.01 -31.76 6.19
C GLU A 231 -6.99 -31.11 5.24
N SER A 232 -7.48 -30.54 4.14
CA SER A 232 -6.61 -29.83 3.20
C SER A 232 -6.19 -28.49 3.79
N LEU A 233 -4.87 -28.27 3.89
CA LEU A 233 -4.29 -27.03 4.40
C LEU A 233 -4.31 -25.93 3.34
N ARG A 234 -5.51 -25.47 2.98
CA ARG A 234 -5.74 -24.42 1.97
C ARG A 234 -6.40 -23.19 2.60
N SER A 235 -5.62 -22.13 2.76
CA SER A 235 -6.09 -20.84 3.30
C SER A 235 -6.77 -19.94 2.26
N SER A 236 -7.64 -20.49 1.40
CA SER A 236 -8.45 -19.64 0.49
C SER A 236 -9.52 -18.88 1.27
N PHE A 237 -10.03 -17.77 0.71
CA PHE A 237 -11.04 -16.93 1.37
C PHE A 237 -12.24 -17.73 1.92
N GLU A 238 -12.69 -18.72 1.16
CA GLU A 238 -13.81 -19.61 1.52
C GLU A 238 -13.50 -20.58 2.67
N ARG A 239 -12.24 -20.98 2.84
CA ARG A 239 -11.82 -22.06 3.75
C ARG A 239 -11.11 -21.59 5.01
N ARG A 240 -10.51 -20.40 4.98
CA ARG A 240 -9.73 -19.87 6.10
C ARG A 240 -10.52 -19.66 7.39
N SER A 241 -11.86 -19.64 7.31
CA SER A 241 -12.78 -19.52 8.45
C SER A 241 -13.43 -20.85 8.83
N ASP A 242 -13.13 -21.95 8.13
CA ASP A 242 -13.66 -23.27 8.44
C ASP A 242 -13.04 -23.81 9.73
N ALA A 243 -13.87 -24.19 10.68
CA ALA A 243 -13.43 -24.73 11.96
C ALA A 243 -12.53 -25.96 11.82
N LYS A 244 -12.82 -26.85 10.85
CA LYS A 244 -12.01 -28.06 10.63
C LYS A 244 -10.61 -27.74 10.13
N TYR A 245 -10.51 -26.78 9.20
CA TYR A 245 -9.24 -26.27 8.71
C TYR A 245 -8.42 -25.62 9.83
N LEU A 246 -9.06 -24.74 10.62
CA LEU A 246 -8.40 -24.05 11.73
C LEU A 246 -7.89 -25.06 12.76
N GLU A 247 -8.70 -26.06 13.12
CA GLU A 247 -8.32 -27.12 14.05
C GLU A 247 -7.14 -27.94 13.54
N ASP A 248 -7.21 -28.45 12.30
CA ASP A 248 -6.18 -29.32 11.76
C ASP A 248 -4.85 -28.57 11.50
N LEU A 249 -4.92 -27.29 11.14
CA LEU A 249 -3.74 -26.42 11.06
C LEU A 249 -3.05 -26.30 12.43
N GLY A 250 -3.83 -26.07 13.49
CA GLY A 250 -3.30 -25.97 14.85
C GLY A 250 -2.66 -27.27 15.34
N TYR A 251 -3.31 -28.42 15.09
CA TYR A 251 -2.73 -29.73 15.41
C TYR A 251 -1.45 -30.03 14.62
N THR A 252 -1.43 -29.67 13.34
CA THR A 252 -0.26 -29.87 12.48
C THR A 252 0.94 -29.06 12.98
N ILE A 253 0.74 -27.79 13.33
CA ILE A 253 1.81 -26.95 13.90
C ILE A 253 2.24 -27.49 15.27
N ALA A 254 1.31 -27.83 16.15
CA ALA A 254 1.62 -28.37 17.47
C ALA A 254 2.42 -29.68 17.39
N HIS A 255 2.13 -30.53 16.39
CA HIS A 255 2.90 -31.74 16.15
C HIS A 255 4.33 -31.44 15.68
N LEU A 256 4.49 -30.52 14.72
CA LEU A 256 5.81 -30.11 14.22
C LEU A 256 6.69 -29.51 15.33
N LEU A 257 6.12 -28.69 16.21
CA LEU A 257 6.83 -28.07 17.33
C LEU A 257 7.49 -29.09 18.27
N ARG A 258 6.95 -30.31 18.38
CA ARG A 258 7.56 -31.36 19.22
C ARG A 258 8.85 -31.94 18.64
N HIS A 259 9.09 -31.75 17.34
CA HIS A 259 10.23 -32.29 16.62
C HIS A 259 11.27 -31.23 16.25
N ILE A 260 10.92 -29.94 16.32
CA ILE A 260 11.79 -28.84 15.93
C ILE A 260 12.46 -28.25 17.18
N PRO A 261 13.79 -28.39 17.33
CA PRO A 261 14.52 -27.74 18.42
C PRO A 261 14.60 -26.22 18.19
N ASP A 262 14.84 -25.45 19.26
CA ASP A 262 15.18 -24.01 19.23
C ASP A 262 14.10 -23.03 18.74
N GLY A 263 12.90 -23.53 18.39
CA GLY A 263 11.72 -22.73 18.10
C GLY A 263 11.32 -22.67 16.62
N VAL A 264 10.16 -22.06 16.36
CA VAL A 264 9.53 -21.92 15.04
C VAL A 264 9.06 -20.49 14.83
N LEU A 265 9.17 -20.01 13.60
CA LEU A 265 8.59 -18.75 13.16
C LEU A 265 7.44 -19.04 12.19
N VAL A 266 6.22 -18.59 12.52
CA VAL A 266 5.03 -18.80 11.70
C VAL A 266 4.56 -17.48 11.11
N PHE A 267 4.39 -17.46 9.78
CA PHE A 267 3.87 -16.31 9.04
C PHE A 267 2.42 -16.56 8.63
N PHE A 268 1.55 -15.57 8.87
CA PHE A 268 0.16 -15.59 8.41
C PHE A 268 -0.07 -14.58 7.28
N PRO A 269 -1.01 -14.83 6.35
CA PRO A 269 -1.32 -13.90 5.27
C PRO A 269 -1.82 -12.52 5.72
N SER A 270 -2.40 -12.43 6.93
CA SER A 270 -2.78 -11.17 7.56
C SER A 270 -2.93 -11.32 9.08
N TYR A 271 -2.89 -10.21 9.80
CA TYR A 271 -3.17 -10.18 11.25
C TYR A 271 -4.57 -10.71 11.56
N THR A 272 -5.59 -10.39 10.76
CA THR A 272 -6.94 -10.92 10.95
C THR A 272 -6.98 -12.45 10.88
N VAL A 273 -6.23 -13.06 9.94
CA VAL A 273 -6.14 -14.52 9.85
C VAL A 273 -5.38 -15.09 11.05
N MET A 274 -4.29 -14.46 11.47
CA MET A 274 -3.54 -14.84 12.68
C MET A 274 -4.45 -14.83 13.91
N ASP A 275 -5.15 -13.71 14.16
CA ASP A 275 -6.05 -13.56 15.31
C ASP A 275 -7.20 -14.58 15.29
N THR A 276 -7.73 -14.89 14.10
CA THR A 276 -8.75 -15.92 13.93
C THR A 276 -8.20 -17.31 14.28
N CYS A 277 -7.00 -17.65 13.81
CA CYS A 277 -6.35 -18.93 14.11
C CYS A 277 -6.05 -19.05 15.60
N VAL A 278 -5.34 -18.07 16.17
CA VAL A 278 -4.94 -18.03 17.58
C VAL A 278 -6.18 -18.03 18.48
N GLY A 279 -7.21 -17.24 18.15
CA GLY A 279 -8.48 -17.22 18.88
C GLY A 279 -9.19 -18.57 18.84
N SER A 280 -9.22 -19.22 17.68
CA SER A 280 -9.80 -20.56 17.53
C SER A 280 -9.06 -21.60 18.38
N TRP A 281 -7.72 -21.61 18.34
CA TRP A 281 -6.89 -22.53 19.12
C TRP A 281 -6.97 -22.29 20.63
N ARG A 282 -7.23 -21.05 21.07
CA ARG A 282 -7.50 -20.72 22.48
C ARG A 282 -8.83 -21.25 22.98
N ASN A 283 -9.84 -21.29 22.10
CA ASN A 283 -11.22 -21.61 22.48
C ASN A 283 -11.60 -23.09 22.26
N MET A 284 -10.71 -23.90 21.65
CA MET A 284 -10.97 -25.33 21.46
C MET A 284 -11.00 -26.07 22.81
N ALA A 285 -12.18 -26.57 23.18
CA ALA A 285 -12.48 -27.19 24.47
C ALA A 285 -11.77 -28.54 24.72
N GLN A 286 -11.11 -29.13 23.72
CA GLN A 286 -10.25 -30.29 23.89
C GLN A 286 -8.83 -29.79 24.17
N GLY A 287 -8.46 -29.83 25.45
CA GLY A 287 -7.13 -29.46 25.90
C GLY A 287 -6.06 -30.21 25.10
N ASN A 288 -5.23 -29.47 24.35
CA ASN A 288 -3.78 -29.63 24.32
C ASN A 288 -3.08 -28.84 23.21
N ILE A 289 -3.71 -28.18 22.23
CA ILE A 289 -2.91 -27.41 21.23
C ILE A 289 -2.11 -26.29 21.90
N ILE A 290 -2.75 -25.44 22.71
CA ILE A 290 -2.04 -24.37 23.39
C ILE A 290 -1.15 -24.90 24.51
N ARG A 291 -1.45 -26.03 25.17
CA ARG A 291 -0.51 -26.64 26.12
C ARG A 291 0.71 -27.26 25.43
N LEU A 292 0.53 -27.88 24.27
CA LEU A 292 1.61 -28.36 23.40
C LEU A 292 2.44 -27.20 22.84
N MET A 293 1.81 -26.03 22.65
CA MET A 293 2.48 -24.78 22.29
C MET A 293 2.97 -23.99 23.52
N HIS A 294 2.56 -24.29 24.76
CA HIS A 294 2.90 -23.49 25.95
C HIS A 294 4.32 -23.76 26.44
N ASP A 295 4.84 -24.96 26.18
CA ASP A 295 6.28 -25.22 26.28
C ASP A 295 7.07 -24.33 25.31
N ALA A 296 6.43 -23.87 24.23
CA ALA A 296 7.00 -22.95 23.26
C ALA A 296 6.51 -21.52 23.52
N LYS A 297 7.18 -20.73 24.38
CA LYS A 297 6.94 -19.29 24.59
C LYS A 297 6.48 -18.58 23.31
N VAL A 298 5.17 -18.42 23.17
CA VAL A 298 4.52 -17.72 22.08
C VAL A 298 4.61 -16.23 22.38
N ARG A 299 5.33 -15.47 21.55
CA ARG A 299 5.35 -14.01 21.59
C ARG A 299 4.71 -13.47 20.32
N ALA A 300 3.48 -12.98 20.47
CA ALA A 300 2.81 -12.19 19.45
C ALA A 300 3.45 -10.80 19.41
N HIS A 301 4.05 -10.44 18.28
CA HIS A 301 4.47 -9.06 18.02
C HIS A 301 3.37 -8.37 17.21
N ALA A 302 2.49 -7.66 17.90
CA ALA A 302 1.72 -6.58 17.29
C ALA A 302 2.62 -5.33 17.18
N ASN A 303 2.34 -4.45 16.22
CA ASN A 303 3.08 -3.22 15.90
C ASN A 303 3.11 -2.17 17.04
N ASP A 304 3.59 -2.52 18.22
CA ASP A 304 4.07 -1.54 19.19
C ASP A 304 5.54 -1.25 18.87
N ALA A 305 5.79 -0.01 18.45
CA ALA A 305 7.06 0.45 17.93
C ALA A 305 8.22 0.23 18.94
N LEU A 306 9.07 -0.78 18.63
CA LEU A 306 10.52 -0.96 18.87
C LEU A 306 10.91 -2.21 19.70
N PRO A 307 12.01 -2.94 19.38
CA PRO A 307 12.84 -2.94 18.17
C PRO A 307 12.97 -4.35 17.57
N CYS A 308 12.13 -4.69 16.59
CA CYS A 308 12.62 -5.53 15.50
C CYS A 308 13.15 -4.56 14.44
N ALA A 309 14.46 -4.38 14.40
CA ALA A 309 15.15 -3.47 13.47
C ALA A 309 15.07 -3.87 11.99
N HIS A 310 14.14 -4.76 11.62
CA HIS A 310 13.90 -5.15 10.24
C HIS A 310 12.40 -5.07 9.95
N VAL A 311 12.08 -4.26 8.94
CA VAL A 311 10.76 -4.06 8.35
C VAL A 311 10.18 -5.42 7.98
N CYS A 312 9.24 -5.93 8.77
CA CYS A 312 8.41 -7.07 8.40
C CYS A 312 7.06 -6.54 7.92
N THR A 313 6.75 -6.70 6.64
CA THR A 313 5.46 -6.33 6.03
C THR A 313 4.38 -7.41 6.21
N SER A 314 4.70 -8.52 6.88
CA SER A 314 3.82 -9.66 7.15
C SER A 314 3.52 -9.83 8.64
N ALA A 315 2.33 -10.36 8.96
CA ALA A 315 1.99 -10.76 10.33
C ALA A 315 2.84 -11.97 10.74
N CYS A 316 3.68 -11.79 11.77
CA CYS A 316 4.63 -12.79 12.22
C CYS A 316 4.36 -13.15 13.69
N GLU A 317 4.41 -14.43 14.01
CA GLU A 317 4.39 -14.91 15.39
C GLU A 317 5.62 -15.78 15.67
N PHE A 318 6.38 -15.42 16.71
CA PHE A 318 7.59 -16.14 17.11
C PHE A 318 7.23 -17.13 18.22
N VAL A 319 7.54 -18.41 17.99
CA VAL A 319 7.26 -19.51 18.92
C VAL A 319 8.59 -20.09 19.37
N ARG A 320 9.11 -19.68 20.54
CA ARG A 320 10.40 -20.16 21.05
C ARG A 320 10.19 -21.20 22.14
N LEU A 321 10.73 -22.42 22.01
CA LEU A 321 10.85 -23.36 23.13
C LEU A 321 11.85 -22.81 24.17
#